data_AF-A0A4U2ZY34-F1
#
_entry.id   AF-A0A4U2ZY34-F1
#
_cell.length_a   1.000
_cell.length_b   1.000
_cell.length_c   1.000
_cell.angle_alpha   90.00
_cell.angle_beta   90.00
_cell.angle_gamma   90.00
#
_symmetry.space_group_name_H-M   'P 1'
#
loop_
_entity.id
_entity.type
_entity.pdbx_description
1 polymer ?
#
loop_
_entity_poly.entity_id
_entity_poly.type
_entity_poly.pdbx_seq_one_letter_code
_entity_poly.pdbx_strand_id
1 'polypeptide(L)'
;IYWEGYGINYYDGPHGNYLGDFTTAAEVLYWDAYWGEDNDVWLDLGRSRWVKAEHYYWRPFKAISKFPEGYEVSYCDGINGAYKGSINSKEPLTVFSRKEGWIDIGGNRWTPEK
;
A
#
# COMPACT_ATOMS: atom_id res chain seq x y z
N ILE A 1 -15.83 14.70 -5.87
CA ILE A 1 -16.05 15.21 -4.50
C ILE A 1 -17.38 14.64 -4.03
N TYR A 2 -17.38 13.93 -2.90
CA TYR A 2 -18.59 13.42 -2.26
C TYR A 2 -18.95 14.34 -1.08
N TRP A 3 -20.24 14.62 -0.92
CA TRP A 3 -20.83 15.19 0.29
C TRP A 3 -20.83 14.20 1.47
N GLU A 4 -20.80 14.74 2.69
CA GLU A 4 -20.95 13.97 3.93
C GLU A 4 -22.29 13.22 3.95
N GLY A 5 -22.28 11.94 4.34
CA GLY A 5 -23.45 11.06 4.30
C GLY A 5 -23.58 10.23 3.01
N TYR A 6 -22.75 10.47 1.99
CA TYR A 6 -22.69 9.58 0.82
C TYR A 6 -21.95 8.29 1.16
N GLY A 7 -22.64 7.16 0.98
CA GLY A 7 -22.08 5.84 1.25
C GLY A 7 -20.98 5.46 0.25
N ILE A 8 -19.83 5.05 0.76
CA ILE A 8 -18.78 4.37 -0.01
C ILE A 8 -18.89 2.88 0.27
N ASN A 9 -19.19 2.09 -0.76
CA ASN A 9 -19.29 0.64 -0.65
C ASN A 9 -17.96 0.02 -0.22
N TYR A 10 -18.03 -0.96 0.69
CA TYR A 10 -16.91 -1.85 1.00
C TYR A 10 -17.28 -3.32 0.77
N TYR A 11 -16.24 -4.11 0.54
CA TYR A 11 -16.33 -5.48 0.02
C TYR A 11 -15.44 -6.42 0.85
N ASP A 12 -15.68 -7.74 0.75
CA ASP A 12 -14.88 -8.78 1.43
C ASP A 12 -13.47 -8.97 0.82
N GLY A 13 -13.22 -8.37 -0.34
CA GLY A 13 -11.98 -8.40 -1.09
C GLY A 13 -12.02 -7.42 -2.27
N PRO A 14 -10.88 -7.18 -2.93
CA PRO A 14 -10.87 -6.55 -4.26
C PRO A 14 -11.73 -7.38 -5.21
N HIS A 15 -12.67 -6.73 -5.92
CA HIS A 15 -13.66 -7.41 -6.77
C HIS A 15 -14.56 -8.43 -6.04
N GLY A 16 -14.62 -8.34 -4.71
CA GLY A 16 -15.35 -9.25 -3.86
C GLY A 16 -16.84 -8.95 -3.77
N ASN A 17 -17.49 -9.60 -2.80
CA ASN A 17 -18.90 -9.37 -2.51
C ASN A 17 -19.09 -8.09 -1.70
N TYR A 18 -20.14 -7.35 -2.02
CA TYR A 18 -20.57 -6.19 -1.24
C TYR A 18 -20.91 -6.59 0.20
N LEU A 19 -20.40 -5.83 1.17
CA LEU A 19 -20.63 -6.07 2.59
C LEU A 19 -21.37 -4.92 3.30
N GLY A 20 -21.36 -3.71 2.73
CA GLY A 20 -21.94 -2.54 3.35
C GLY A 20 -21.36 -1.24 2.82
N ASP A 21 -21.68 -0.15 3.50
CA ASP A 21 -21.25 1.20 3.15
C ASP A 21 -20.63 1.94 4.34
N PHE A 22 -19.60 2.76 4.07
CA PHE A 22 -19.10 3.77 4.97
C PHE A 22 -19.77 5.11 4.64
N THR A 23 -20.54 5.68 5.57
CA THR A 23 -21.28 6.94 5.36
C THR A 23 -20.62 8.17 5.99
N THR A 24 -19.62 7.96 6.86
CA THR A 24 -18.92 9.04 7.54
C THR A 24 -17.73 9.51 6.71
N ALA A 25 -17.68 10.81 6.41
CA ALA A 25 -16.54 11.44 5.77
C ALA A 25 -15.42 11.66 6.80
N ALA A 26 -14.74 10.59 7.20
CA ALA A 26 -13.61 10.62 8.11
C ALA A 26 -12.31 10.29 7.38
N GLU A 27 -11.20 10.84 7.87
CA GLU A 27 -9.87 10.34 7.50
C GLU A 27 -9.74 8.88 7.98
N VAL A 28 -9.31 8.01 7.07
CA VAL A 28 -9.14 6.57 7.34
C VAL A 28 -7.72 6.14 7.01
N LEU A 29 -7.19 5.26 7.84
CA LEU A 29 -5.95 4.55 7.56
C LEU A 29 -6.26 3.28 6.79
N TYR A 30 -5.54 3.01 5.70
CA TYR A 30 -5.56 1.71 5.06
C TYR A 30 -4.44 0.82 5.61
N TRP A 31 -4.73 -0.47 5.75
CA TRP A 31 -3.81 -1.47 6.32
C TRP A 31 -3.09 -2.28 5.24
N ASP A 32 -3.75 -2.47 4.11
CA ASP A 32 -3.20 -3.16 2.94
C ASP A 32 -3.79 -2.55 1.66
N ALA A 33 -3.17 -2.83 0.53
CA ALA A 33 -3.63 -2.36 -0.77
C ALA A 33 -3.45 -3.45 -1.83
N TYR A 34 -4.47 -3.59 -2.67
CA TYR A 34 -4.40 -4.37 -3.90
C TYR A 34 -4.07 -3.43 -5.05
N TRP A 35 -3.08 -3.84 -5.84
CA TRP A 35 -2.51 -3.07 -6.94
C TRP A 35 -2.81 -3.78 -8.26
N GLY A 36 -4.00 -3.53 -8.82
CA GLY A 36 -4.41 -4.00 -10.13
C GLY A 36 -3.83 -3.16 -11.27
N GLU A 37 -4.13 -3.58 -12.50
CA GLU A 37 -3.81 -2.83 -13.72
C GLU A 37 -4.75 -1.62 -13.89
N ASP A 38 -4.42 -0.69 -14.79
CA ASP A 38 -5.29 0.45 -15.16
C ASP A 38 -5.81 1.31 -13.99
N ASN A 39 -4.99 1.50 -12.94
CA ASN A 39 -5.33 2.19 -11.70
C ASN A 39 -6.46 1.53 -10.88
N ASP A 40 -6.70 0.24 -11.08
CA ASP A 40 -7.59 -0.55 -10.23
C ASP A 40 -6.95 -0.82 -8.87
N VAL A 41 -7.02 0.18 -8.00
CA VAL A 41 -6.47 0.12 -6.65
C VAL A 41 -7.59 -0.03 -5.64
N TRP A 42 -7.43 -1.00 -4.75
CA TRP A 42 -8.33 -1.22 -3.62
C TRP A 42 -7.56 -1.10 -2.32
N LEU A 43 -8.18 -0.46 -1.32
CA LEU A 43 -7.60 -0.21 -0.01
C LEU A 43 -8.35 -1.04 1.03
N ASP A 44 -7.66 -1.83 1.84
CA ASP A 44 -8.27 -2.47 3.01
C ASP A 44 -8.27 -1.48 4.17
N LEU A 45 -9.46 -1.03 4.60
CA LEU A 45 -9.63 -0.18 5.78
C LEU A 45 -9.63 -1.00 7.09
N GLY A 46 -9.14 -2.23 7.02
CA GLY A 46 -8.91 -3.16 8.11
C GLY A 46 -10.07 -4.13 8.29
N ARG A 47 -9.74 -5.35 8.72
CA ARG A 47 -10.69 -6.47 8.88
C ARG A 47 -11.35 -6.87 7.55
N SER A 48 -10.59 -6.84 6.45
CA SER A 48 -11.07 -7.21 5.12
C SER A 48 -12.26 -6.35 4.66
N ARG A 49 -12.15 -5.03 4.84
CA ARG A 49 -13.15 -4.05 4.38
C ARG A 49 -12.53 -3.25 3.25
N TRP A 50 -12.62 -3.80 2.05
CA TRP A 50 -11.96 -3.29 0.87
C TRP A 50 -12.81 -2.25 0.17
N VAL A 51 -12.23 -1.10 -0.14
CA VAL A 51 -12.86 -0.01 -0.87
C VAL A 51 -12.05 0.33 -2.11
N LYS A 52 -12.71 0.80 -3.18
CA LYS A 52 -11.97 1.35 -4.32
C LYS A 52 -11.30 2.67 -3.94
N ALA A 53 -10.03 2.80 -4.27
CA ALA A 53 -9.23 3.96 -3.92
C ALA A 53 -9.69 5.23 -4.64
N GLU A 54 -10.33 5.11 -5.82
CA GLU A 54 -10.89 6.24 -6.59
C GLU A 54 -11.95 7.05 -5.82
N HIS A 55 -12.53 6.49 -4.76
CA HIS A 55 -13.48 7.18 -3.90
C HIS A 55 -12.83 8.06 -2.83
N TYR A 56 -11.50 8.03 -2.72
CA TYR A 56 -10.74 8.77 -1.71
C TYR A 56 -9.71 9.70 -2.37
N TYR A 57 -9.44 10.82 -1.71
CA TYR A 57 -8.17 11.50 -1.90
C TYR A 57 -7.13 10.80 -1.04
N TRP A 58 -6.26 10.01 -1.66
CA TRP A 58 -5.31 9.16 -0.95
C TRP A 58 -3.91 9.28 -1.53
N ARG A 59 -2.91 8.89 -0.74
CA ARG A 59 -1.51 8.77 -1.17
C ARG A 59 -0.92 7.54 -0.52
N PRO A 60 -0.09 6.77 -1.23
CA PRO A 60 0.58 5.64 -0.62
C PRO A 60 1.63 6.10 0.39
N PHE A 61 1.93 5.25 1.37
CA PHE A 61 3.04 5.47 2.28
C PHE A 61 4.36 5.59 1.53
N LYS A 62 5.27 6.40 2.09
CA LYS A 62 6.62 6.58 1.59
C LYS A 62 7.63 6.15 2.65
N ALA A 63 8.72 5.53 2.22
CA ALA A 63 9.86 5.18 3.05
C ALA A 63 11.13 5.87 2.52
N ILE A 64 12.02 6.27 3.42
CA ILE A 64 13.31 6.90 3.08
C ILE A 64 14.42 6.05 3.72
N SER A 65 15.50 5.80 2.97
CA SER A 65 16.64 5.05 3.49
C SER A 65 17.25 5.74 4.73
N LYS A 66 17.54 4.95 5.77
CA LYS A 66 18.22 5.43 6.99
C LYS A 66 19.72 5.68 6.76
N PHE A 67 20.33 4.99 5.79
CA PHE A 67 21.77 5.05 5.53
C PHE A 67 22.15 6.31 4.73
N PRO A 68 23.37 6.85 4.85
CA PRO A 68 23.81 8.00 4.06
C PRO A 68 23.65 7.80 2.55
N GLU A 69 23.62 8.91 1.80
CA GLU A 69 23.59 8.82 0.33
C GLU A 69 24.80 8.04 -0.20
N GLY A 70 24.55 7.17 -1.19
CA GLY A 70 25.57 6.26 -1.74
C GLY A 70 25.69 4.92 -0.99
N TYR A 71 25.07 4.74 0.18
CA TYR A 71 24.96 3.41 0.79
C TYR A 71 23.89 2.58 0.11
N GLU A 72 24.28 1.37 -0.27
CA GLU A 72 23.40 0.41 -0.92
C GLU A 72 22.54 -0.34 0.10
N VAL A 73 21.22 -0.26 -0.08
CA VAL A 73 20.23 -1.07 0.63
C VAL A 73 19.73 -2.15 -0.32
N SER A 74 19.93 -3.41 0.03
CA SER A 74 19.52 -4.53 -0.80
C SER A 74 18.00 -4.73 -0.81
N TYR A 75 17.51 -5.30 -1.90
CA TYR A 75 16.16 -5.85 -2.00
C TYR A 75 16.19 -7.26 -2.62
N CYS A 76 15.20 -8.05 -2.25
CA CYS A 76 15.02 -9.44 -2.66
C CYS A 76 13.70 -9.64 -3.42
N ASP A 77 13.53 -10.79 -4.08
CA ASP A 77 12.28 -11.19 -4.76
C ASP A 77 11.19 -11.76 -3.84
N GLY A 78 11.25 -11.40 -2.56
CA GLY A 78 10.35 -11.88 -1.53
C GLY A 78 10.93 -11.63 -0.15
N ILE A 79 10.11 -11.85 0.87
CA ILE A 79 10.57 -11.87 2.27
C ILE A 79 11.59 -13.01 2.43
N ASN A 80 12.80 -12.68 2.89
CA ASN A 80 13.93 -13.62 2.95
C ASN A 80 14.23 -14.31 1.60
N GLY A 81 13.82 -13.71 0.49
CA GLY A 81 14.03 -14.23 -0.85
C GLY A 81 15.47 -14.06 -1.34
N ALA A 82 15.70 -14.38 -2.61
CA ALA A 82 16.99 -14.21 -3.23
C ALA A 82 17.29 -12.72 -3.47
N TYR A 83 18.55 -12.34 -3.30
CA TYR A 83 19.02 -11.01 -3.65
C TYR A 83 18.72 -10.68 -5.13
N LYS A 84 18.18 -9.48 -5.37
CA LYS A 84 17.87 -8.99 -6.73
C LYS A 84 18.60 -7.72 -7.10
N GLY A 85 19.01 -6.92 -6.13
CA GLY A 85 19.68 -5.66 -6.38
C GLY A 85 19.76 -4.80 -5.13
N SER A 86 20.18 -3.56 -5.34
CA SER A 86 20.30 -2.56 -4.29
C SER A 86 19.77 -1.20 -4.75
N ILE A 87 19.44 -0.36 -3.77
CA ILE A 87 19.06 1.04 -3.96
C ILE A 87 20.01 1.88 -3.14
N ASN A 88 20.53 2.93 -3.76
CA ASN A 88 21.46 3.87 -3.14
C ASN A 88 20.92 5.31 -3.10
N SER A 89 19.68 5.53 -3.57
CA SER A 89 19.02 6.82 -3.58
C SER A 89 18.42 7.18 -2.21
N LYS A 90 18.45 8.48 -1.89
CA LYS A 90 17.74 9.07 -0.75
C LYS A 90 16.30 9.50 -1.06
N GLU A 91 15.86 9.33 -2.30
CA GLU A 91 14.49 9.68 -2.68
C GLU A 91 13.46 8.81 -1.94
N PRO A 92 12.32 9.38 -1.51
CA PRO A 92 11.26 8.61 -0.88
C PRO A 92 10.66 7.55 -1.82
N LEU A 93 10.76 6.29 -1.42
CA LEU A 93 10.21 5.14 -2.15
C LEU A 93 8.75 4.92 -1.75
N THR A 94 7.91 4.57 -2.71
CA THR A 94 6.55 4.10 -2.42
C THR A 94 6.60 2.75 -1.70
N VAL A 95 5.83 2.61 -0.62
CA VAL A 95 5.59 1.33 0.06
C VAL A 95 4.29 0.76 -0.47
N PHE A 96 4.38 -0.35 -1.21
CA PHE A 96 3.23 -1.03 -1.81
C PHE A 96 2.63 -2.05 -0.86
N SER A 97 3.46 -2.70 -0.03
CA SER A 97 3.02 -3.60 1.03
C SER A 97 4.04 -3.62 2.16
N ARG A 98 3.61 -4.04 3.35
CA ARG A 98 4.47 -4.21 4.52
C ARG A 98 4.10 -5.51 5.21
N LYS A 99 5.07 -6.39 5.43
CA LYS A 99 4.83 -7.70 6.04
C LYS A 99 6.09 -8.19 6.75
N GLU A 100 5.93 -8.72 7.96
CA GLU A 100 7.00 -9.42 8.70
C GLU A 100 8.31 -8.63 8.86
N GLY A 101 8.23 -7.29 8.94
CA GLY A 101 9.41 -6.42 9.05
C GLY A 101 10.11 -6.13 7.73
N TRP A 102 9.44 -6.38 6.61
CA TRP A 102 9.87 -6.04 5.26
C TRP A 102 8.85 -5.10 4.61
N ILE A 103 9.33 -4.30 3.67
CA ILE A 103 8.50 -3.45 2.81
C ILE A 103 8.71 -3.83 1.35
N ASP A 104 7.62 -3.95 0.59
CA ASP A 104 7.66 -4.01 -0.87
C ASP A 104 7.72 -2.59 -1.42
N ILE A 105 8.76 -2.30 -2.17
CA ILE A 105 8.99 -1.02 -2.85
C ILE A 105 8.58 -1.08 -4.34
N GLY A 106 7.74 -2.06 -4.68
CA GLY A 106 7.05 -2.22 -5.96
C GLY A 106 7.72 -3.25 -6.84
N GLY A 107 6.91 -4.01 -7.59
CA GLY A 107 7.40 -5.07 -8.46
C GLY A 107 7.98 -6.26 -7.70
N ASN A 108 7.41 -6.57 -6.52
CA ASN A 108 7.86 -7.66 -5.65
C ASN A 108 9.34 -7.52 -5.25
N ARG A 109 9.75 -6.29 -4.89
CA ARG A 109 11.09 -5.97 -4.45
C ARG A 109 11.03 -5.67 -2.96
N TRP A 110 11.42 -6.64 -2.15
CA TRP A 110 11.29 -6.57 -0.70
C TRP A 110 12.60 -6.15 -0.06
N THR A 111 12.56 -5.10 0.76
CA THR A 111 13.71 -4.65 1.55
C THR A 111 13.39 -4.70 3.04
N PRO A 112 14.37 -5.04 3.91
CA PRO A 112 14.15 -5.04 5.35
C PRO A 112 13.82 -3.64 5.87
N GLU A 113 12.92 -3.56 6.83
CA GLU A 113 12.54 -2.30 7.48
C GLU A 113 13.55 -1.86 8.57
N LYS A 114 14.40 -2.79 9.02
CA LYS A 114 15.36 -2.56 10.12
C LYS A 114 16.68 -2.00 9.60
#